data_AF-A0A9E6RT35-F1
#
_entry.id   AF-A0A9E6RT35-F1
#
_cell.length_a   1.000
_cell.length_b   1.000
_cell.length_c   1.000
_cell.angle_alpha   90.00
_cell.angle_beta   90.00
_cell.angle_gamma   90.00
#
_symmetry.space_group_name_H-M   'P 1'
#
loop_
_entity.id
_entity.type
_entity.pdbx_description
1 polymer ?
#
loop_
_entity_poly.entity_id
_entity_poly.type
_entity_poly.pdbx_seq_one_letter_code
_entity_poly.pdbx_strand_id
1 'polypeptide(L)'
;MNKMTEKIKRVLLGSVTFLTIFISVNTVIAQENNSSNKAKSPYSPIPLDSSGEIVDMLTLKDMPTGQGGFARDYSVKLEKGDNLAIDLSSENFDTIITLLAPNGATVAENDDGPDGTSNSLLFTRITETGNYIVRVRSFGETGIGNFKLKVTKLIPVK
;
A
#
# COMPACT_ATOMS: atom_id res chain seq x y z
N MET A 1 58.42 -37.41 27.15
CA MET A 1 58.33 -38.15 28.44
C MET A 1 58.43 -37.13 29.57
N ASN A 2 57.54 -37.23 30.57
CA ASN A 2 57.45 -36.49 31.85
C ASN A 2 56.32 -35.46 32.02
N LYS A 3 55.18 -36.02 32.46
CA LYS A 3 54.21 -35.65 33.51
C LYS A 3 54.39 -34.37 34.36
N MET A 4 53.20 -33.80 34.66
CA MET A 4 52.73 -33.13 35.91
C MET A 4 53.38 -31.77 36.25
N THR A 5 52.64 -30.73 36.68
CA THR A 5 51.72 -30.71 37.82
C THR A 5 50.71 -29.54 37.78
N GLU A 6 49.48 -29.85 38.23
CA GLU A 6 48.35 -28.98 38.54
C GLU A 6 48.62 -27.86 39.57
N LYS A 7 47.95 -26.70 39.39
CA LYS A 7 47.58 -25.82 40.52
C LYS A 7 46.30 -25.04 40.21
N ILE A 8 45.17 -25.63 40.57
CA ILE A 8 43.82 -25.06 40.54
C ILE A 8 43.75 -23.85 41.48
N LYS A 9 43.39 -22.67 40.96
CA LYS A 9 42.86 -21.56 41.76
C LYS A 9 41.33 -21.57 41.65
N ARG A 10 40.69 -21.87 42.77
CA ARG A 10 39.24 -21.80 42.98
C ARG A 10 38.78 -20.35 42.80
N VAL A 11 37.87 -20.10 41.87
CA VAL A 11 37.12 -18.84 41.79
C VAL A 11 35.69 -19.14 42.23
N LEU A 12 35.25 -18.38 43.23
CA LEU A 12 34.00 -18.49 43.97
C LEU A 12 32.80 -18.31 43.02
N LEU A 13 31.91 -19.30 42.94
CA LEU A 13 30.63 -19.21 42.23
C LEU A 13 29.75 -18.16 42.94
N GLY A 14 29.60 -16.99 42.33
CA GLY A 14 28.48 -16.11 42.63
C GLY A 14 27.22 -16.66 41.97
N SER A 15 26.16 -16.89 42.75
CA SER A 15 24.86 -17.36 42.28
C SER A 15 24.28 -16.38 41.26
N VAL A 16 24.29 -16.73 39.97
CA VAL A 16 23.56 -15.99 38.95
C VAL A 16 22.11 -16.45 39.00
N THR A 17 21.26 -15.67 39.64
CA THR A 17 19.82 -15.89 39.61
C THR A 17 19.32 -15.60 38.19
N PHE A 18 19.02 -16.66 37.43
CA PHE A 18 18.31 -16.53 36.17
C PHE A 18 16.86 -16.10 36.46
N LEU A 19 16.52 -14.85 36.14
CA LEU A 19 15.13 -14.43 36.07
C LEU A 19 14.54 -14.96 34.76
N THR A 20 13.97 -16.16 34.80
CA THR A 20 13.20 -16.72 33.68
C THR A 20 11.85 -16.00 33.60
N ILE A 21 11.71 -15.10 32.64
CA ILE A 21 10.39 -14.59 32.25
C ILE A 21 9.72 -15.71 31.45
N PHE A 22 8.71 -16.35 32.04
CA PHE A 22 7.79 -17.19 31.27
C PHE A 22 6.96 -16.27 30.37
N ILE A 23 7.35 -16.15 29.10
CA ILE A 23 6.44 -15.65 28.07
C ILE A 23 5.58 -16.84 27.68
N SER A 24 4.39 -16.96 28.28
CA SER A 24 3.39 -17.90 27.82
C SER A 24 2.97 -17.51 26.41
N VAL A 25 3.37 -18.32 25.43
CA VAL A 25 2.89 -18.21 24.04
C VAL A 25 1.46 -18.72 24.04
N ASN A 26 0.49 -17.80 24.01
CA ASN A 26 -0.89 -18.16 23.69
C ASN A 26 -0.93 -18.46 22.20
N THR A 27 -0.72 -19.72 21.83
CA THR A 27 -1.01 -20.21 20.49
C THR A 27 -2.52 -20.14 20.28
N VAL A 28 -3.02 -19.08 19.64
CA VAL A 28 -4.43 -18.99 19.26
C VAL A 28 -4.65 -19.96 18.10
N ILE A 29 -5.13 -21.16 18.44
CA ILE A 29 -5.75 -22.07 17.47
C ILE A 29 -7.18 -21.54 17.26
N ALA A 30 -7.40 -20.78 16.20
CA ALA A 30 -8.75 -20.45 15.76
C ALA A 30 -9.23 -21.58 14.84
N GLN A 31 -9.92 -22.56 15.44
CA GLN A 31 -10.65 -23.58 14.69
C GLN A 31 -11.97 -22.98 14.19
N GLU A 32 -12.08 -22.96 12.85
CA GLU A 32 -13.27 -23.09 12.02
C GLU A 32 -14.60 -23.27 12.76
N ASN A 33 -15.52 -22.30 12.60
CA ASN A 33 -16.98 -22.43 12.48
C ASN A 33 -17.66 -21.09 12.82
N ASN A 34 -18.07 -20.34 11.79
CA ASN A 34 -19.29 -19.52 11.73
C ASN A 34 -19.19 -18.47 10.59
N SER A 35 -19.70 -18.83 9.42
CA SER A 35 -20.03 -17.92 8.33
C SER A 35 -21.16 -16.97 8.74
N SER A 36 -20.84 -15.94 9.51
CA SER A 36 -21.73 -14.77 9.74
C SER A 36 -21.03 -13.51 10.27
N ASN A 37 -19.71 -13.55 10.52
CA ASN A 37 -18.91 -12.37 10.79
C ASN A 37 -17.78 -12.24 9.77
N LYS A 38 -18.13 -12.02 8.49
CA LYS A 38 -17.17 -11.41 7.56
C LYS A 38 -16.96 -10.00 8.10
N ALA A 39 -15.92 -9.81 8.93
CA ALA A 39 -15.51 -8.49 9.39
C ALA A 39 -15.55 -7.56 8.18
N LYS A 40 -16.43 -6.55 8.22
CA LYS A 40 -16.49 -5.53 7.18
C LYS A 40 -15.08 -4.96 7.11
N SER A 41 -14.36 -5.24 6.03
CA SER A 41 -13.03 -4.71 5.81
C SER A 41 -13.12 -3.19 6.02
N PRO A 42 -12.28 -2.58 6.88
CA PRO A 42 -12.27 -1.13 7.05
C PRO A 42 -11.84 -0.43 5.74
N TYR A 43 -11.28 -1.19 4.80
CA TYR A 43 -10.88 -0.75 3.48
C TYR A 43 -11.96 -1.09 2.44
N SER A 44 -12.50 -0.07 1.80
CA SER A 44 -13.50 -0.15 0.72
C SER A 44 -13.25 0.96 -0.31
N PRO A 45 -12.48 0.69 -1.37
CA PRO A 45 -12.22 1.64 -2.44
C PRO A 45 -13.49 2.16 -3.11
N ILE A 46 -13.47 3.40 -3.58
CA ILE A 46 -14.59 4.05 -4.25
C ILE A 46 -14.68 3.52 -5.68
N PRO A 47 -15.80 2.92 -6.13
CA PRO A 47 -15.92 2.50 -7.52
C PRO A 47 -15.87 3.71 -8.47
N LEU A 48 -15.01 3.66 -9.49
CA LEU A 48 -15.12 4.61 -10.60
C LEU A 48 -16.37 4.28 -11.40
N ASP A 49 -17.13 5.31 -11.74
CA ASP A 49 -18.30 5.17 -12.58
C ASP A 49 -17.91 4.86 -14.04
N SER A 50 -18.92 4.66 -14.89
CA SER A 50 -18.67 4.35 -16.31
C SER A 50 -18.06 5.50 -17.10
N SER A 51 -18.02 6.72 -16.56
CA SER A 51 -17.34 7.85 -17.22
C SER A 51 -15.81 7.74 -17.09
N GLY A 52 -15.34 7.02 -16.06
CA GLY A 52 -13.93 6.94 -15.71
C GLY A 52 -13.37 8.27 -15.17
N GLU A 53 -14.21 9.25 -14.88
CA GLU A 53 -13.81 10.59 -14.43
C GLU A 53 -14.46 10.90 -13.09
N ILE A 54 -13.69 11.50 -12.17
CA ILE A 54 -14.20 11.95 -10.88
C ILE A 54 -13.51 13.23 -10.45
N VAL A 55 -14.29 14.14 -9.87
CA VAL A 55 -13.80 15.32 -9.14
C VAL A 55 -14.08 15.06 -7.66
N ASP A 56 -13.04 15.10 -6.84
CA ASP A 56 -13.09 14.74 -5.42
C ASP A 56 -12.07 15.56 -4.63
N MET A 57 -11.98 15.30 -3.33
CA MET A 57 -11.07 16.00 -2.42
C MET A 57 -10.27 15.00 -1.57
N LEU A 58 -8.95 15.17 -1.55
CA LEU A 58 -8.05 14.48 -0.62
C LEU A 58 -8.07 15.22 0.72
N THR A 59 -8.28 14.50 1.83
CA THR A 59 -8.54 15.07 3.16
C THR A 59 -7.77 14.33 4.24
N LEU A 60 -7.66 14.96 5.42
CA LEU A 60 -7.04 14.36 6.62
C LEU A 60 -7.81 13.15 7.18
N LYS A 61 -9.01 12.86 6.67
CA LYS A 61 -9.82 11.69 7.08
C LYS A 61 -9.60 10.48 6.19
N ASP A 62 -8.84 10.65 5.10
CA ASP A 62 -8.55 9.59 4.16
C ASP A 62 -7.48 8.63 4.70
N MET A 63 -7.17 7.60 3.92
CA MET A 63 -6.32 6.51 4.39
C MET A 63 -4.90 7.05 4.66
N PRO A 64 -4.39 6.98 5.89
CA PRO A 64 -3.02 7.38 6.17
C PRO A 64 -2.06 6.42 5.46
N THR A 65 -1.04 6.95 4.80
CA THR A 65 -0.05 6.16 4.04
C THR A 65 1.00 5.52 4.95
N GLY A 66 1.06 5.91 6.22
CA GLY A 66 2.14 5.55 7.15
C GLY A 66 3.44 6.32 6.91
N GLN A 67 3.47 7.22 5.92
CA GLN A 67 4.60 8.10 5.57
C GLN A 67 4.16 9.57 5.65
N GLY A 68 3.39 9.92 6.68
CA GLY A 68 2.89 11.28 6.92
C GLY A 68 1.69 11.74 6.07
N GLY A 69 1.51 11.21 4.85
CA GLY A 69 0.43 11.61 3.94
C GLY A 69 -0.86 10.80 4.00
N PHE A 70 -1.79 11.14 3.11
CA PHE A 70 -3.10 10.50 2.95
C PHE A 70 -3.29 9.99 1.52
N ALA A 71 -4.16 9.00 1.35
CA ALA A 71 -4.50 8.43 0.05
C ALA A 71 -5.99 8.14 -0.08
N ARG A 72 -6.50 8.29 -1.31
CA ARG A 72 -7.83 7.84 -1.72
C ARG A 72 -7.71 6.81 -2.82
N ASP A 73 -8.45 5.71 -2.64
CA ASP A 73 -8.37 4.56 -3.53
C ASP A 73 -9.68 4.41 -4.30
N TYR A 74 -9.53 4.27 -5.62
CA TYR A 74 -10.62 4.12 -6.56
C TYR A 74 -10.53 2.76 -7.25
N SER A 75 -11.61 1.98 -7.24
CA SER A 75 -11.63 0.67 -7.90
C SER A 75 -12.12 0.77 -9.35
N VAL A 76 -11.44 0.04 -10.23
CA VAL A 76 -11.76 -0.05 -11.66
C VAL A 76 -11.61 -1.48 -12.16
N LYS A 77 -12.59 -1.96 -12.94
CA LYS A 77 -12.53 -3.27 -13.57
C LYS A 77 -11.82 -3.15 -14.93
N LEU A 78 -10.73 -3.89 -15.07
CA LEU A 78 -9.87 -3.86 -16.25
C LEU A 78 -9.68 -5.26 -16.82
N GLU A 79 -9.48 -5.33 -18.13
CA GLU A 79 -9.29 -6.57 -18.86
C GLU A 79 -7.86 -6.69 -19.39
N LYS A 80 -7.36 -7.92 -19.45
CA LYS A 80 -6.08 -8.21 -20.09
C LYS A 80 -6.06 -7.62 -21.50
N GLY A 81 -5.06 -6.79 -21.78
CA GLY A 81 -4.85 -6.15 -23.07
C GLY A 81 -5.37 -4.71 -23.15
N ASP A 82 -6.12 -4.23 -22.16
CA ASP A 82 -6.48 -2.82 -22.02
C ASP A 82 -5.19 -1.97 -22.01
N ASN A 83 -5.17 -0.90 -22.80
CA ASN A 83 -4.15 0.16 -22.70
C ASN A 83 -4.81 1.34 -21.99
N LEU A 84 -4.17 1.88 -20.96
CA LEU A 84 -4.72 2.95 -20.14
C LEU A 84 -3.91 4.24 -20.27
N ALA A 85 -4.63 5.35 -20.17
CA ALA A 85 -4.11 6.63 -19.73
C ALA A 85 -4.83 7.01 -18.42
N ILE A 86 -4.08 7.37 -17.39
CA ILE A 86 -4.61 7.86 -16.12
C ILE A 86 -4.07 9.28 -15.92
N ASP A 87 -4.97 10.25 -15.94
CA ASP A 87 -4.67 11.66 -15.70
C ASP A 87 -5.11 12.03 -14.28
N LEU A 88 -4.23 12.67 -13.52
CA LEU A 88 -4.54 13.22 -12.20
C LEU A 88 -4.06 14.67 -12.16
N SER A 89 -4.97 15.58 -11.84
CA SER A 89 -4.63 16.99 -11.68
C SER A 89 -5.13 17.59 -10.39
N SER A 90 -4.35 18.51 -9.84
CA SER A 90 -4.72 19.30 -8.66
C SER A 90 -4.01 20.66 -8.67
N GLU A 91 -4.76 21.70 -8.33
CA GLU A 91 -4.21 23.03 -8.04
C GLU A 91 -3.79 23.18 -6.56
N ASN A 92 -4.01 22.14 -5.74
CA ASN A 92 -3.82 22.19 -4.30
C ASN A 92 -2.62 21.38 -3.80
N PHE A 93 -2.19 20.37 -4.54
CA PHE A 93 -1.06 19.54 -4.17
C PHE A 93 -0.37 18.96 -5.40
N ASP A 94 0.90 18.62 -5.21
CA ASP A 94 1.68 17.86 -6.19
C ASP A 94 1.22 16.41 -6.18
N THR A 95 0.80 15.92 -7.34
CA THR A 95 -0.02 14.71 -7.45
C THR A 95 0.83 13.46 -7.65
N ILE A 96 0.34 12.31 -7.18
CA ILE A 96 0.93 11.01 -7.52
C ILE A 96 -0.17 9.99 -7.77
N ILE A 97 -0.04 9.26 -8.87
CA ILE A 97 -0.89 8.12 -9.25
C ILE A 97 -0.14 6.83 -8.99
N THR A 98 -0.75 5.90 -8.25
CA THR A 98 -0.30 4.50 -8.20
C THR A 98 -1.41 3.58 -8.72
N LEU A 99 -1.11 2.71 -9.69
CA LEU A 99 -1.99 1.63 -10.11
C LEU A 99 -1.60 0.33 -9.39
N LEU A 100 -2.52 -0.24 -8.64
CA LEU A 100 -2.34 -1.51 -7.92
C LEU A 100 -3.15 -2.63 -8.61
N ALA A 101 -2.50 -3.78 -8.77
CA ALA A 101 -3.11 -5.01 -9.26
C ALA A 101 -4.11 -5.62 -8.26
N PRO A 102 -4.96 -6.56 -8.68
CA PRO A 102 -5.93 -7.22 -7.79
C PRO A 102 -5.32 -7.91 -6.56
N ASN A 103 -4.04 -8.32 -6.65
CA ASN A 103 -3.28 -8.90 -5.54
C ASN A 103 -2.59 -7.85 -4.64
N GLY A 104 -2.76 -6.56 -4.93
CA GLY A 104 -2.15 -5.44 -4.21
C GLY A 104 -0.75 -5.04 -4.67
N ALA A 105 -0.16 -5.73 -5.66
CA ALA A 105 1.14 -5.35 -6.20
C ALA A 105 1.05 -4.04 -7.00
N THR A 106 2.08 -3.20 -6.90
CA THR A 106 2.19 -2.01 -7.76
C THR A 106 2.46 -2.41 -9.20
N VAL A 107 1.57 -1.99 -10.10
CA VAL A 107 1.72 -2.16 -11.55
C VAL A 107 2.58 -1.03 -12.10
N ALA A 108 2.26 0.20 -11.72
CA ALA A 108 2.93 1.40 -12.16
C ALA A 108 2.65 2.55 -11.18
N GLU A 109 3.54 3.52 -11.17
CA GLU A 109 3.42 4.75 -10.40
C GLU A 109 4.01 5.90 -11.22
N ASN A 110 3.41 7.09 -11.12
CA ASN A 110 3.97 8.29 -11.71
C ASN A 110 3.49 9.54 -10.95
N ASP A 111 4.37 10.52 -10.80
CA ASP A 111 4.13 11.83 -10.16
C ASP A 111 4.13 12.98 -11.19
N ASP A 112 4.85 12.85 -12.29
CA ASP A 112 5.00 13.93 -13.28
C ASP A 112 4.10 13.81 -14.53
N GLY A 113 3.89 14.95 -15.18
CA GLY A 113 3.22 15.08 -16.47
C GLY A 113 4.14 15.72 -17.52
N PRO A 114 3.87 15.55 -18.82
CA PRO A 114 4.72 16.12 -19.88
C PRO A 114 4.56 17.64 -20.04
N ASP A 115 3.60 18.25 -19.32
CA ASP A 115 3.25 19.67 -19.43
C ASP A 115 4.09 20.59 -18.50
N GLY A 116 4.99 20.01 -17.70
CA GLY A 116 5.83 20.75 -16.76
C GLY A 116 5.08 21.24 -15.52
N THR A 117 3.87 20.72 -15.26
CA THR A 117 3.11 20.95 -14.03
C THR A 117 3.37 19.84 -13.00
N SER A 118 2.79 19.96 -11.82
CA SER A 118 2.78 18.92 -10.77
C SER A 118 1.63 17.91 -10.94
N ASN A 119 1.04 17.84 -12.14
CA ASN A 119 -0.01 16.89 -12.48
C ASN A 119 0.62 15.60 -13.01
N SER A 120 0.10 14.44 -12.61
CA SER A 120 0.62 13.15 -13.05
C SER A 120 -0.12 12.61 -14.27
N LEU A 121 0.62 11.95 -15.16
CA LEU A 121 0.06 11.20 -16.29
C LEU A 121 0.68 9.80 -16.41
N LEU A 122 -0.12 8.74 -16.22
CA LEU A 122 0.36 7.36 -16.25
C LEU A 122 -0.20 6.60 -17.45
N PHE A 123 0.70 6.01 -18.26
CA PHE A 123 0.34 5.08 -19.33
C PHE A 123 0.77 3.66 -18.98
N THR A 124 -0.13 2.69 -19.14
CA THR A 124 0.22 1.29 -18.89
C THR A 124 -0.68 0.31 -19.65
N ARG A 125 -0.18 -0.92 -19.83
CA ARG A 125 -0.90 -2.03 -20.44
C ARG A 125 -1.24 -3.08 -19.38
N ILE A 126 -2.50 -3.48 -19.35
CA ILE A 126 -3.02 -4.46 -18.40
C ILE A 126 -2.67 -5.88 -18.84
N THR A 127 -2.03 -6.64 -17.96
CA THR A 127 -1.56 -8.02 -18.24
C THR A 127 -2.52 -9.09 -17.74
N GLU A 128 -3.37 -8.76 -16.77
CA GLU A 128 -4.33 -9.68 -16.14
C GLU A 128 -5.70 -9.01 -15.94
N THR A 129 -6.78 -9.74 -16.20
CA THR A 129 -8.14 -9.24 -15.96
C THR A 129 -8.43 -9.23 -14.46
N GLY A 130 -8.99 -8.13 -13.95
CA GLY A 130 -9.39 -8.05 -12.55
C GLY A 130 -9.85 -6.68 -12.08
N ASN A 131 -10.02 -6.54 -10.76
CA ASN A 131 -10.33 -5.28 -10.10
C ASN A 131 -9.02 -4.64 -9.66
N TYR A 132 -8.67 -3.53 -10.29
CA TYR A 132 -7.48 -2.74 -9.96
C TYR A 132 -7.87 -1.56 -9.08
N ILE A 133 -6.87 -1.03 -8.38
CA ILE A 133 -7.02 0.18 -7.59
C ILE A 133 -6.17 1.29 -8.19
N VAL A 134 -6.78 2.43 -8.47
CA VAL A 134 -6.09 3.68 -8.74
C VAL A 134 -6.02 4.45 -7.42
N ARG A 135 -4.80 4.61 -6.90
CA ARG A 135 -4.54 5.36 -5.68
C ARG A 135 -4.10 6.76 -6.03
N VAL A 136 -4.80 7.74 -5.44
CA VAL A 136 -4.47 9.16 -5.48
C VAL A 136 -3.80 9.52 -4.16
N ARG A 137 -2.62 10.13 -4.23
CA ARG A 137 -1.92 10.72 -3.09
C ARG A 137 -1.26 12.04 -3.49
N SER A 138 -0.84 12.80 -2.48
CA SER A 138 0.06 13.93 -2.69
C SER A 138 1.53 13.51 -2.57
N PHE A 139 2.40 14.26 -3.22
CA PHE A 139 3.83 14.25 -2.94
C PHE A 139 4.09 14.92 -1.59
N GLY A 140 4.84 14.25 -0.73
CA GLY A 140 5.07 14.67 0.66
C GLY A 140 3.91 14.34 1.62
N GLU A 141 3.97 14.94 2.81
CA GLU A 141 3.15 14.50 3.95
C GLU A 141 1.87 15.33 4.15
N THR A 142 1.74 16.49 3.51
CA THR A 142 0.70 17.47 3.88
C THR A 142 -0.25 17.87 2.76
N GLY A 143 -0.05 17.38 1.52
CA GLY A 143 -0.88 17.79 0.40
C GLY A 143 -2.31 17.25 0.53
N ILE A 144 -3.28 18.15 0.60
CA ILE A 144 -4.73 17.90 0.63
C ILE A 144 -5.43 18.92 -0.25
N GLY A 145 -6.65 18.63 -0.69
CA GLY A 145 -7.44 19.55 -1.50
C GLY A 145 -8.12 18.86 -2.68
N ASN A 146 -8.70 19.68 -3.55
CA ASN A 146 -9.47 19.21 -4.69
C ASN A 146 -8.56 18.60 -5.74
N PHE A 147 -9.05 17.57 -6.42
CA PHE A 147 -8.39 17.01 -7.58
C PHE A 147 -9.41 16.50 -8.58
N LYS A 148 -8.92 16.24 -9.79
CA LYS A 148 -9.64 15.56 -10.85
C LYS A 148 -8.85 14.32 -11.27
N LEU A 149 -9.49 13.16 -11.21
CA LEU A 149 -8.94 11.90 -11.68
C LEU A 149 -9.72 11.45 -12.92
N LYS A 150 -9.00 11.03 -13.96
CA LYS A 150 -9.58 10.45 -15.17
C LYS A 150 -8.83 9.20 -15.59
N VAL A 151 -9.56 8.11 -15.84
CA VAL A 151 -9.06 6.82 -16.31
C VAL A 151 -9.66 6.55 -17.68
N THR A 152 -8.82 6.55 -18.71
CA THR A 152 -9.24 6.37 -20.10
C THR A 152 -8.70 5.05 -20.63
N LYS A 153 -9.59 4.19 -21.16
CA LYS A 153 -9.19 3.03 -21.98
C LYS A 153 -8.90 3.50 -23.40
N LEU A 154 -7.64 3.40 -23.81
CA LEU A 154 -7.17 3.83 -25.12
C LEU A 154 -7.54 2.78 -26.17
N ILE A 155 -8.25 3.23 -27.21
CA ILE A 155 -8.58 2.41 -28.37
C ILE A 155 -7.47 2.60 -29.41
N PRO A 156 -6.81 1.54 -29.89
CA PRO A 156 -5.85 1.65 -30.98
C PRO A 156 -6.51 2.26 -32.22
N VAL A 157 -5.87 3.26 -32.82
CA VAL A 157 -6.28 3.77 -34.13
C VAL A 157 -6.02 2.68 -35.17
N LYS A 158 -7.04 2.35 -35.98
CA LYS A 158 -6.93 1.39 -37.09
C LYS A 158 -6.32 2.03 -38.32
#